data_AF-A0A8J6WW58-F1
#
_entry.id   AF-A0A8J6WW58-F1
#
_cell.length_a   1.000
_cell.length_b   1.000
_cell.length_c   1.000
_cell.angle_alpha   90.00
_cell.angle_beta   90.00
_cell.angle_gamma   90.00
#
_symmetry.space_group_name_H-M   'P 1'
#
loop_
_entity.id
_entity.type
_entity.pdbx_description
1 polymer ?
#
loop_
_entity_poly.entity_id
_entity_poly.type
_entity_poly.pdbx_seq_one_letter_code
_entity_poly.pdbx_strand_id
1 'polypeptide(L)'
;MTIQITLEHRLLQLSQEEQSIAKIAATRHASRLRFKALLANRRSTYTPVGSFQLRRDTLRRMVSKYSEQLVYRPLEEMQYWFTYSSGAFLEPGYPPLFYSRTEQRRMTANKSAVAGIGEGIAGFLAQRYYQCRKLARPNHDYPDIVMQGNGNTYLIEAKATTDSTLGIKQVLEDELVRMAGYISACAELDTRPVVGILVGTALVSETDYRCYITEVAL
;
A
#
# COMPACT_ATOMS: atom_id res chain seq x y z
N MET A 1 -16.93 8.62 -12.78
CA MET A 1 -16.66 8.75 -11.33
C MET A 1 -15.17 8.94 -11.11
N THR A 2 -14.81 9.87 -10.22
CA THR A 2 -13.43 10.20 -9.86
C THR A 2 -13.20 9.83 -8.41
N ILE A 3 -12.03 9.27 -8.12
CA ILE A 3 -11.58 8.89 -6.79
C ILE A 3 -10.54 9.93 -6.35
N GLN A 4 -10.79 10.56 -5.21
CA GLN A 4 -9.86 11.45 -4.54
C GLN A 4 -8.87 10.60 -3.72
N ILE A 5 -7.58 10.85 -3.91
CA ILE A 5 -6.50 10.20 -3.17
C ILE A 5 -5.77 11.28 -2.38
N THR A 6 -5.89 11.26 -1.07
CA THR A 6 -5.12 12.15 -0.19
C THR A 6 -3.82 11.46 0.20
N LEU A 7 -2.69 12.18 0.10
CA LEU A 7 -1.36 11.62 0.32
C LEU A 7 -0.65 12.29 1.50
N GLU A 8 -0.20 11.46 2.44
CA GLU A 8 0.80 11.81 3.43
C GLU A 8 2.08 11.01 3.21
N HIS A 9 3.23 11.61 3.50
CA HIS A 9 4.55 11.03 3.27
C HIS A 9 5.41 11.19 4.52
N ARG A 10 6.38 10.30 4.65
CA ARG A 10 7.53 10.50 5.53
C ARG A 10 8.76 9.85 4.91
N LEU A 11 9.91 10.40 5.23
CA LEU A 11 11.22 9.86 4.87
C LEU A 11 11.90 9.29 6.12
N LEU A 12 12.51 8.12 5.96
CA LEU A 12 13.37 7.47 6.92
C LEU A 12 14.74 7.23 6.29
N GLN A 13 15.73 8.03 6.69
CA GLN A 13 17.12 7.87 6.28
C GLN A 13 17.86 6.95 7.26
N LEU A 14 18.36 5.82 6.77
CA LEU A 14 19.11 4.85 7.57
C LEU A 14 20.60 5.20 7.60
N SER A 15 21.19 5.26 8.80
CA SER A 15 22.63 5.39 8.97
C SER A 15 23.35 4.08 8.60
N GLN A 16 24.65 4.14 8.33
CA GLN A 16 25.46 2.96 8.01
C GLN A 16 25.40 1.87 9.09
N GLU A 17 25.29 2.27 10.37
CA GLU A 17 25.09 1.34 11.49
C GLU A 17 23.72 0.66 11.41
N GLU A 18 22.66 1.44 11.18
CA GLU A 18 21.29 0.94 11.04
C GLU A 18 21.16 -0.02 9.86
N GLN A 19 21.81 0.29 8.73
CA GLN A 19 21.86 -0.60 7.56
C GLN A 19 22.53 -1.94 7.88
N SER A 20 23.62 -1.91 8.63
CA SER A 20 24.34 -3.12 9.06
C SER A 20 23.46 -4.00 9.96
N ILE A 21 22.74 -3.38 10.90
CA ILE A 21 21.80 -4.09 11.78
C ILE A 21 20.60 -4.63 10.96
N ALA A 22 20.07 -3.85 10.02
CA ALA A 22 18.95 -4.24 9.16
C ALA A 22 19.26 -5.49 8.32
N LYS A 23 20.47 -5.59 7.76
CA LYS A 23 20.94 -6.78 7.03
C LYS A 23 20.88 -8.04 7.90
N ILE A 24 21.36 -7.93 9.15
CA ILE A 24 21.39 -9.06 10.09
C ILE A 24 19.99 -9.38 10.63
N ALA A 25 19.11 -8.37 10.76
CA ALA A 25 17.73 -8.54 11.22
C ALA A 25 16.87 -9.41 10.29
N ALA A 26 17.25 -9.55 9.02
CA ALA A 26 16.61 -10.47 8.10
C ALA A 26 16.76 -11.93 8.56
N THR A 27 17.93 -12.31 9.08
CA THR A 27 18.27 -13.70 9.45
C THR A 27 18.18 -13.99 10.94
N ARG A 28 18.42 -13.01 11.82
CA ARG A 28 18.49 -13.21 13.28
C ARG A 28 17.35 -12.49 14.02
N HIS A 29 16.57 -13.26 14.78
CA HIS A 29 15.43 -12.73 15.56
C HIS A 29 15.84 -11.66 16.58
N ALA A 30 16.94 -11.88 17.33
CA ALA A 30 17.43 -10.91 18.31
C ALA A 30 17.78 -9.56 17.67
N SER A 31 18.44 -9.58 16.51
CA SER A 31 18.75 -8.37 15.74
C SER A 31 17.49 -7.69 15.20
N ARG A 32 16.46 -8.47 14.84
CA ARG A 32 15.16 -7.94 14.44
C ARG A 32 14.47 -7.15 15.55
N LEU A 33 14.48 -7.68 16.77
CA LEU A 33 13.94 -6.99 17.94
C LEU A 33 14.71 -5.70 18.25
N ARG A 34 16.06 -5.77 18.23
CA ARG A 34 16.92 -4.59 18.42
C ARG A 34 16.64 -3.53 17.37
N PHE A 35 16.54 -3.91 16.10
CA PHE A 35 16.26 -2.97 15.02
C PHE A 35 14.86 -2.35 15.13
N LYS A 36 13.85 -3.15 15.48
CA LYS A 36 12.49 -2.64 15.75
C LYS A 36 12.48 -1.60 16.87
N ALA A 37 13.25 -1.84 17.94
CA ALA A 37 13.39 -0.88 19.04
C ALA A 37 14.09 0.42 18.60
N LEU A 38 15.13 0.34 17.75
CA LEU A 38 15.79 1.52 17.19
C LEU A 38 14.84 2.35 16.32
N LEU A 39 14.09 1.70 15.42
CA LEU A 39 13.12 2.37 14.55
C LEU A 39 11.96 2.99 15.33
N ALA A 40 11.52 2.35 16.42
CA ALA A 40 10.46 2.87 17.28
C ALA A 40 10.81 4.26 17.86
N ASN A 41 12.09 4.51 18.12
CA ASN A 41 12.58 5.81 18.60
C ASN A 41 12.68 6.88 17.50
N ARG A 42 12.59 6.48 16.22
CA ARG A 42 12.71 7.35 15.05
C ARG A 42 11.38 7.54 14.31
N ARG A 43 10.25 7.35 14.99
CA ARG A 43 8.91 7.57 14.41
C ARG A 43 8.78 9.01 13.91
N SER A 44 9.05 9.21 12.63
CA SER A 44 8.76 10.46 11.94
C SER A 44 7.26 10.54 11.65
N THR A 45 6.70 11.71 11.94
CA THR A 45 5.28 11.99 11.68
C THR A 45 5.06 12.07 10.17
N TYR A 46 3.98 11.46 9.71
CA TYR A 46 3.52 11.64 8.34
C TYR A 46 3.08 13.08 8.11
N THR A 47 3.58 13.69 7.04
CA THR A 47 3.24 15.05 6.65
C THR A 47 2.36 15.02 5.40
N PRO A 48 1.30 15.85 5.32
CA PRO A 48 0.50 15.96 4.10
C PRO A 48 1.33 16.51 2.95
N VAL A 49 1.29 15.85 1.80
CA VAL A 49 2.04 16.26 0.60
C VAL A 49 1.11 16.78 -0.50
N GLY A 50 -0.11 16.25 -0.56
CA GLY A 50 -1.09 16.71 -1.54
C GLY A 50 -2.18 15.70 -1.79
N SER A 51 -2.83 15.84 -2.95
CA SER A 51 -3.87 14.92 -3.36
C SER A 51 -3.92 14.72 -4.87
N PHE A 52 -4.45 13.59 -5.30
CA PHE A 52 -4.63 13.23 -6.69
C PHE A 52 -6.08 12.90 -6.99
N GLN A 53 -6.51 13.24 -8.19
CA GLN A 53 -7.78 12.79 -8.74
C GLN A 53 -7.54 11.68 -9.75
N LEU A 54 -8.12 10.52 -9.49
CA LEU A 54 -7.98 9.32 -10.32
C LEU A 54 -9.33 8.91 -10.89
N ARG A 55 -9.44 8.85 -12.23
CA ARG A 55 -10.63 8.29 -12.87
C ARG A 55 -10.71 6.79 -12.57
N ARG A 56 -11.93 6.29 -12.32
CA ARG A 56 -12.19 4.86 -12.04
C ARG A 56 -11.61 3.92 -13.09
N ASP A 57 -11.74 4.25 -14.38
CA ASP A 57 -11.20 3.42 -15.47
C ASP A 57 -9.67 3.38 -15.47
N THR A 58 -9.02 4.49 -15.08
CA THR A 58 -7.58 4.52 -14.90
C THR A 58 -7.19 3.60 -13.74
N LEU A 59 -7.88 3.67 -12.61
CA LEU A 59 -7.63 2.75 -11.49
C LEU A 59 -7.82 1.29 -11.92
N ARG A 60 -8.89 0.96 -12.64
CA ARG A 60 -9.12 -0.40 -13.18
C ARG A 60 -7.91 -0.88 -13.99
N ARG A 61 -7.37 -0.04 -14.88
CA ARG A 61 -6.15 -0.34 -15.64
C ARG A 61 -4.92 -0.49 -14.75
N MET A 62 -4.78 0.33 -13.70
CA MET A 62 -3.66 0.23 -12.77
C MET A 62 -3.70 -1.06 -11.97
N VAL A 63 -4.87 -1.49 -11.50
CA VAL A 63 -5.05 -2.79 -10.83
C VAL A 63 -4.66 -3.92 -11.78
N SER A 64 -5.16 -3.93 -13.03
CA SER A 64 -4.76 -4.95 -14.01
C SER A 64 -3.26 -4.95 -14.33
N LYS A 65 -2.59 -3.80 -14.24
CA LYS A 65 -1.17 -3.65 -14.60
C LYS A 65 -0.22 -4.04 -13.45
N TYR A 66 -0.61 -3.76 -12.22
CA TYR A 66 0.26 -3.86 -11.04
C TYR A 66 -0.12 -4.98 -10.10
N SER A 67 -1.37 -5.46 -10.15
CA SER A 67 -1.78 -6.43 -9.15
C SER A 67 -1.12 -7.78 -9.34
N GLU A 68 -0.52 -8.29 -8.26
CA GLU A 68 -0.77 -9.62 -7.69
C GLU A 68 -1.53 -10.61 -8.57
N GLN A 69 -2.80 -10.63 -8.24
CA GLN A 69 -3.75 -11.65 -8.60
C GLN A 69 -4.66 -11.06 -9.67
N LEU A 70 -5.17 -11.93 -10.54
CA LEU A 70 -6.27 -11.53 -11.41
C LEU A 70 -7.52 -11.37 -10.54
N VAL A 71 -7.76 -10.15 -10.05
CA VAL A 71 -8.99 -9.84 -9.32
C VAL A 71 -10.06 -9.43 -10.33
N TYR A 72 -11.14 -10.21 -10.38
CA TYR A 72 -12.25 -9.91 -11.26
C TYR A 72 -13.08 -8.76 -10.68
N ARG A 73 -13.19 -7.65 -11.43
CA ARG A 73 -14.03 -6.48 -11.09
C ARG A 73 -13.88 -5.96 -9.64
N PRO A 74 -12.64 -5.65 -9.18
CA PRO A 74 -12.38 -5.29 -7.78
C PRO A 74 -13.08 -4.00 -7.35
N LEU A 75 -13.26 -3.04 -8.26
CA LEU A 75 -13.91 -1.77 -7.94
C LEU A 75 -15.41 -1.93 -7.76
N GLU A 76 -16.03 -2.79 -8.58
CA GLU A 76 -17.45 -3.12 -8.48
C GLU A 76 -17.74 -3.87 -7.17
N GLU A 77 -16.90 -4.84 -6.80
CA GLU A 77 -17.02 -5.53 -5.51
C GLU A 77 -16.91 -4.57 -4.32
N MET A 78 -15.94 -3.67 -4.34
CA MET A 78 -15.80 -2.66 -3.28
C MET A 78 -16.97 -1.69 -3.24
N GLN A 79 -17.52 -1.32 -4.38
CA GLN A 79 -18.73 -0.49 -4.45
C GLN A 79 -19.94 -1.17 -3.79
N TYR A 80 -20.15 -2.46 -4.06
CA TYR A 80 -21.20 -3.23 -3.37
C TYR A 80 -20.95 -3.29 -1.86
N TRP A 81 -19.71 -3.50 -1.44
CA TRP A 81 -19.37 -3.50 -0.03
C TRP A 81 -19.63 -2.13 0.64
N PHE A 82 -19.22 -1.02 0.01
CA PHE A 82 -19.49 0.33 0.55
C PHE A 82 -21.00 0.59 0.66
N THR A 83 -21.78 0.20 -0.36
CA THR A 83 -23.25 0.31 -0.35
C THR A 83 -23.84 -0.47 0.82
N TYR A 84 -23.39 -1.71 1.02
CA TYR A 84 -23.85 -2.55 2.11
C TYR A 84 -23.45 -1.98 3.49
N SER A 85 -22.20 -1.52 3.62
CA SER A 85 -21.65 -0.97 4.87
C SER A 85 -22.33 0.32 5.32
N SER A 86 -22.89 1.10 4.38
CA SER A 86 -23.67 2.30 4.68
C SER A 86 -25.10 2.01 5.13
N GLY A 87 -25.50 0.74 5.15
CA GLY A 87 -26.83 0.29 5.57
C GLY A 87 -27.83 0.13 4.42
N ALA A 88 -27.42 0.35 3.17
CA ALA A 88 -28.26 0.07 2.00
C ALA A 88 -28.19 -1.43 1.65
N PHE A 89 -29.24 -2.17 1.99
CA PHE A 89 -29.34 -3.59 1.68
C PHE A 89 -29.98 -3.77 0.29
N LEU A 90 -29.17 -4.14 -0.70
CA LEU A 90 -29.63 -4.59 -2.01
C LEU A 90 -29.36 -6.10 -2.09
N GLU A 91 -30.41 -6.91 -2.02
CA GLU A 91 -30.26 -8.35 -2.23
C GLU A 91 -30.06 -8.61 -3.74
N PRO A 92 -28.99 -9.33 -4.16
CA PRO A 92 -28.74 -9.57 -5.57
C PRO A 92 -29.93 -10.28 -6.24
N GLY A 93 -30.46 -9.69 -7.32
CA GLY A 93 -31.57 -10.25 -8.09
C GLY A 93 -32.97 -9.75 -7.73
N TYR A 94 -33.12 -8.93 -6.69
CA TYR A 94 -34.39 -8.26 -6.39
C TYR A 94 -34.46 -6.86 -7.01
N PRO A 95 -35.66 -6.39 -7.43
CA PRO A 95 -35.87 -5.00 -7.83
C PRO A 95 -35.43 -4.04 -6.71
N PRO A 96 -35.09 -2.77 -7.02
CA PRO A 96 -34.69 -1.77 -6.03
C PRO A 96 -35.89 -1.28 -5.20
N LEU A 97 -36.65 -2.21 -4.63
CA LEU A 97 -37.64 -1.95 -3.59
C LEU A 97 -36.88 -2.02 -2.27
N PHE A 98 -36.89 -0.90 -1.54
CA PHE A 98 -36.20 -0.77 -0.27
C PHE A 98 -36.83 -1.72 0.76
N TYR A 99 -36.12 -2.77 1.14
CA TYR A 99 -36.49 -3.60 2.28
C TYR A 99 -35.67 -3.14 3.49
N SER A 100 -36.34 -2.51 4.46
CA SER A 100 -35.75 -2.24 5.77
C SER A 100 -35.50 -3.58 6.47
N ARG A 101 -34.29 -4.13 6.36
CA ARG A 101 -33.89 -5.35 7.07
C ARG A 101 -33.26 -4.97 8.41
N THR A 102 -33.80 -5.52 9.49
CA THR A 102 -33.33 -5.30 10.88
C THR A 102 -32.08 -6.10 11.24
N GLU A 103 -31.74 -7.13 10.46
CA GLU A 103 -30.56 -7.96 10.66
C GLU A 103 -29.33 -7.39 9.94
N GLN A 104 -28.42 -6.77 10.68
CA GLN A 104 -27.08 -6.43 10.16
C GLN A 104 -26.23 -7.70 10.05
N ARG A 105 -26.27 -8.39 8.91
CA ARG A 105 -25.28 -9.45 8.62
C ARG A 105 -23.93 -8.76 8.41
N ARG A 106 -22.92 -9.07 9.23
CA ARG A 106 -21.56 -8.52 9.08
C ARG A 106 -20.91 -9.05 7.80
N MET A 107 -21.03 -8.33 6.69
CA MET A 107 -20.29 -8.62 5.46
C MET A 107 -18.88 -8.04 5.55
N THR A 108 -17.87 -8.87 5.36
CA THR A 108 -16.47 -8.44 5.27
C THR A 108 -16.13 -8.03 3.85
N ALA A 109 -15.27 -7.04 3.69
CA ALA A 109 -14.75 -6.65 2.38
C ALA A 109 -13.97 -7.82 1.73
N ASN A 110 -14.00 -7.91 0.39
CA ASN A 110 -13.17 -8.86 -0.32
C ASN A 110 -11.69 -8.44 -0.20
N LYS A 111 -10.91 -9.23 0.54
CA LYS A 111 -9.48 -8.94 0.80
C LYS A 111 -8.66 -8.87 -0.48
N SER A 112 -8.94 -9.71 -1.48
CA SER A 112 -8.23 -9.67 -2.76
C SER A 112 -8.57 -8.40 -3.55
N ALA A 113 -9.82 -7.93 -3.50
CA ALA A 113 -10.19 -6.65 -4.10
C ALA A 113 -9.49 -5.47 -3.42
N VAL A 114 -9.46 -5.45 -2.08
CA VAL A 114 -8.76 -4.43 -1.30
C VAL A 114 -7.26 -4.43 -1.63
N ALA A 115 -6.61 -5.61 -1.62
CA ALA A 115 -5.20 -5.76 -1.94
C ALA A 115 -4.88 -5.30 -3.37
N GLY A 116 -5.63 -5.78 -4.38
CA GLY A 116 -5.41 -5.41 -5.77
C GLY A 116 -5.61 -3.91 -6.03
N ILE A 117 -6.58 -3.27 -5.36
CA ILE A 117 -6.72 -1.80 -5.39
C ILE A 117 -5.51 -1.13 -4.75
N GLY A 118 -5.05 -1.61 -3.60
CA GLY A 118 -3.83 -1.13 -2.93
C GLY A 118 -2.60 -1.16 -3.84
N GLU A 119 -2.33 -2.29 -4.47
CA GLU A 119 -1.23 -2.47 -5.43
C GLU A 119 -1.39 -1.54 -6.65
N GLY A 120 -2.60 -1.41 -7.17
CA GLY A 120 -2.92 -0.48 -8.26
C GLY A 120 -2.65 0.99 -7.89
N ILE A 121 -3.02 1.39 -6.67
CA ILE A 121 -2.78 2.73 -6.14
C ILE A 121 -1.28 2.96 -5.90
N ALA A 122 -0.57 1.98 -5.32
CA ALA A 122 0.88 2.06 -5.13
C ALA A 122 1.62 2.23 -6.46
N GLY A 123 1.27 1.43 -7.47
CA GLY A 123 1.81 1.58 -8.82
C GLY A 123 1.47 2.92 -9.46
N PHE A 124 0.25 3.43 -9.26
CA PHE A 124 -0.15 4.77 -9.73
C PHE A 124 0.69 5.88 -9.08
N LEU A 125 0.80 5.87 -7.74
CA LEU A 125 1.57 6.86 -6.97
C LEU A 125 3.05 6.79 -7.35
N ALA A 126 3.62 5.59 -7.50
CA ALA A 126 5.00 5.44 -7.96
C ALA A 126 5.23 6.06 -9.34
N GLN A 127 4.31 5.90 -10.29
CA GLN A 127 4.43 6.53 -11.61
C GLN A 127 4.23 8.05 -11.58
N ARG A 128 3.33 8.56 -10.73
CA ARG A 128 2.93 9.97 -10.77
C ARG A 128 3.74 10.84 -9.83
N TYR A 129 3.97 10.37 -8.62
CA TYR A 129 4.68 11.10 -7.59
C TYR A 129 6.21 10.93 -7.72
N TYR A 130 6.68 9.71 -7.95
CA TYR A 130 8.12 9.43 -8.11
C TYR A 130 8.60 9.39 -9.57
N GLN A 131 7.70 9.56 -10.54
CA GLN A 131 8.01 9.50 -11.98
C GLN A 131 8.65 8.17 -12.42
N CYS A 132 8.31 7.07 -11.73
CA CYS A 132 8.92 5.78 -11.98
C CYS A 132 8.30 5.04 -13.17
N ARG A 133 9.11 4.18 -13.80
CA ARG A 133 8.71 3.18 -14.79
C ARG A 133 8.84 1.78 -14.19
N LYS A 134 7.81 0.94 -14.41
CA LYS A 134 7.82 -0.47 -13.95
C LYS A 134 8.96 -1.23 -14.63
N LEU A 135 9.79 -1.91 -13.84
CA LEU A 135 10.80 -2.85 -14.34
C LEU A 135 10.27 -4.28 -14.24
N ALA A 136 9.88 -4.68 -13.03
CA ALA A 136 9.43 -6.02 -12.73
C ALA A 136 8.33 -6.00 -11.68
N ARG A 137 7.64 -7.12 -11.57
CA ARG A 137 6.71 -7.41 -10.50
C ARG A 137 7.01 -8.85 -10.06
N PRO A 138 7.74 -9.04 -8.95
CA PRO A 138 7.97 -10.35 -8.37
C PRO A 138 6.65 -11.10 -8.15
N ASN A 139 6.68 -12.42 -8.26
CA ASN A 139 5.49 -13.25 -8.06
C ASN A 139 5.68 -14.09 -6.81
N HIS A 140 4.73 -14.01 -5.87
CA HIS A 140 4.82 -14.68 -4.56
C HIS A 140 6.09 -14.34 -3.77
N ASP A 141 6.67 -13.17 -4.00
CA ASP A 141 7.91 -12.72 -3.37
C ASP A 141 7.86 -11.22 -3.07
N TYR A 142 8.80 -10.75 -2.25
CA TYR A 142 8.94 -9.35 -1.85
C TYR A 142 9.98 -8.65 -2.73
N PRO A 143 9.79 -7.39 -3.14
CA PRO A 143 8.60 -6.53 -2.93
C PRO A 143 7.50 -6.79 -3.98
N ASP A 144 6.31 -6.20 -3.79
CA ASP A 144 5.22 -6.28 -4.78
C ASP A 144 5.60 -5.73 -6.17
N ILE A 145 6.33 -4.60 -6.23
CA ILE A 145 6.68 -3.93 -7.49
C ILE A 145 8.12 -3.43 -7.45
N VAL A 146 8.87 -3.64 -8.55
CA VAL A 146 10.19 -3.04 -8.77
C VAL A 146 10.09 -2.02 -9.89
N MET A 147 10.54 -0.80 -9.62
CA MET A 147 10.47 0.32 -10.57
C MET A 147 11.80 1.08 -10.64
N GLN A 148 11.95 1.90 -11.68
CA GLN A 148 13.11 2.77 -11.87
C GLN A 148 12.66 4.20 -12.15
N GLY A 149 13.31 5.18 -11.55
CA GLY A 149 13.08 6.61 -11.80
C GLY A 149 14.24 7.44 -11.27
N ASN A 150 14.54 8.57 -11.90
CA ASN A 150 15.55 9.53 -11.42
C ASN A 150 16.92 8.91 -11.06
N GLY A 151 17.36 7.87 -11.79
CA GLY A 151 18.61 7.17 -11.52
C GLY A 151 18.58 6.13 -10.39
N ASN A 152 17.45 5.99 -9.69
CA ASN A 152 17.28 5.07 -8.56
C ASN A 152 16.47 3.82 -8.95
N THR A 153 16.70 2.73 -8.21
CA THR A 153 15.84 1.55 -8.18
C THR A 153 14.90 1.65 -6.98
N TYR A 154 13.60 1.52 -7.22
CA TYR A 154 12.56 1.58 -6.20
C TYR A 154 11.98 0.20 -5.94
N LEU A 155 12.01 -0.22 -4.69
CA LEU A 155 11.37 -1.43 -4.18
C LEU A 155 10.07 -1.03 -3.49
N ILE A 156 8.93 -1.41 -4.04
CA ILE A 156 7.63 -0.89 -3.62
C ILE A 156 6.78 -2.02 -3.07
N GLU A 157 6.37 -1.88 -1.82
CA GLU A 157 5.43 -2.77 -1.14
C GLU A 157 4.13 -2.02 -0.87
N ALA A 158 3.01 -2.65 -1.19
CA ALA A 158 1.68 -2.09 -1.03
C ALA A 158 0.89 -2.85 0.05
N LYS A 159 0.23 -2.10 0.93
CA LYS A 159 -0.73 -2.63 1.89
C LYS A 159 -2.02 -1.84 1.78
N ALA A 160 -3.16 -2.50 1.91
CA ALA A 160 -4.45 -1.83 1.87
C ALA A 160 -5.43 -2.37 2.92
N THR A 161 -6.33 -1.50 3.37
CA THR A 161 -7.37 -1.85 4.35
C THR A 161 -8.61 -1.00 4.15
N THR A 162 -9.74 -1.52 4.61
CA THR A 162 -11.01 -0.80 4.79
C THR A 162 -11.26 -0.39 6.24
N ASP A 163 -10.40 -0.79 7.18
CA ASP A 163 -10.69 -0.71 8.61
C ASP A 163 -10.45 0.71 9.16
N SER A 164 -9.21 1.18 9.16
CA SER A 164 -8.87 2.51 9.67
C SER A 164 -7.54 3.03 9.15
N THR A 165 -7.41 4.36 9.15
CA THR A 165 -6.17 5.08 8.84
C THR A 165 -5.07 4.84 9.86
N LEU A 166 -5.42 4.66 11.14
CA LEU A 166 -4.47 4.30 12.19
C LEU A 166 -3.95 2.87 12.00
N GLY A 167 -4.86 1.95 11.66
CA GLY A 167 -4.53 0.55 11.40
C GLY A 167 -3.52 0.41 10.26
N ILE A 168 -3.72 1.12 9.14
CA ILE A 168 -2.77 1.03 8.02
C ILE A 168 -1.40 1.63 8.38
N LYS A 169 -1.34 2.73 9.14
CA LYS A 169 -0.06 3.28 9.61
C LYS A 169 0.71 2.26 10.45
N GLN A 170 0.02 1.55 11.34
CA GLN A 170 0.63 0.50 12.15
C GLN A 170 1.13 -0.68 11.31
N VAL A 171 0.37 -1.09 10.29
CA VAL A 171 0.82 -2.13 9.35
C VAL A 171 2.12 -1.71 8.64
N LEU A 172 2.23 -0.44 8.24
CA LEU A 172 3.48 0.07 7.64
C LEU A 172 4.65 0.07 8.64
N GLU A 173 4.40 0.38 9.93
CA GLU A 173 5.44 0.23 10.97
C GLU A 173 5.95 -1.20 11.11
N ASP A 174 5.05 -2.18 11.01
CA ASP A 174 5.43 -3.59 11.14
C ASP A 174 6.21 -4.10 9.91
N GLU A 175 5.95 -3.54 8.72
CA GLU A 175 6.68 -3.85 7.48
C GLU A 175 8.04 -3.14 7.35
N LEU A 176 8.28 -2.06 8.09
CA LEU A 176 9.51 -1.26 8.02
C LEU A 176 10.78 -2.10 8.16
N VAL A 177 10.79 -3.03 9.12
CA VAL A 177 11.97 -3.86 9.40
C VAL A 177 12.30 -4.75 8.20
N ARG A 178 11.26 -5.30 7.55
CA ARG A 178 11.43 -6.15 6.37
C ARG A 178 11.94 -5.32 5.19
N MET A 179 11.33 -4.16 4.93
CA MET A 179 11.76 -3.25 3.85
C MET A 179 13.21 -2.81 4.03
N ALA A 180 13.56 -2.30 5.22
CA ALA A 180 14.91 -1.85 5.54
C ALA A 180 15.97 -2.95 5.35
N GLY A 181 15.67 -4.19 5.78
CA GLY A 181 16.56 -5.33 5.56
C GLY A 181 16.75 -5.63 4.08
N TYR A 182 15.67 -5.59 3.30
CA TYR A 182 15.69 -5.90 1.88
C TYR A 182 16.43 -4.85 1.05
N ILE A 183 16.17 -3.55 1.28
CA ILE A 183 16.89 -2.46 0.58
C ILE A 183 18.39 -2.48 0.92
N SER A 184 18.75 -2.77 2.17
CA SER A 184 20.14 -2.78 2.62
C SER A 184 20.90 -3.93 1.96
N ALA A 185 20.26 -5.09 1.77
CA ALA A 185 20.84 -6.20 1.03
C ALA A 185 20.96 -5.89 -0.48
N CYS A 186 19.95 -5.26 -1.07
CA CYS A 186 19.94 -4.94 -2.51
C CYS A 186 20.95 -3.85 -2.90
N ALA A 187 21.29 -2.94 -1.99
CA ALA A 187 22.22 -1.85 -2.25
C ALA A 187 23.66 -2.30 -2.53
N GLU A 188 24.02 -3.53 -2.16
CA GLU A 188 25.32 -4.12 -2.53
C GLU A 188 25.30 -4.80 -3.91
N LEU A 189 24.11 -5.04 -4.46
CA LEU A 189 23.90 -5.79 -5.70
C LEU A 189 23.58 -4.88 -6.89
N ASP A 190 22.86 -3.78 -6.67
CA ASP A 190 22.54 -2.80 -7.71
C ASP A 190 23.57 -1.68 -7.73
N THR A 191 24.04 -1.32 -8.92
CA THR A 191 24.92 -0.16 -9.12
C THR A 191 24.22 1.20 -8.89
N ARG A 192 22.88 1.20 -8.88
CA ARG A 192 22.05 2.39 -8.63
C ARG A 192 21.67 2.47 -7.16
N PRO A 193 21.43 3.68 -6.61
CA PRO A 193 20.84 3.81 -5.29
C PRO A 193 19.50 3.10 -5.21
N VAL A 194 19.30 2.33 -4.14
CA VAL A 194 18.08 1.56 -3.89
C VAL A 194 17.24 2.27 -2.83
N VAL A 195 15.98 2.54 -3.15
CA VAL A 195 15.03 3.20 -2.25
C VAL A 195 13.84 2.28 -2.01
N GLY A 196 13.48 2.10 -0.74
CA GLY A 196 12.28 1.36 -0.34
C GLY A 196 11.08 2.28 -0.24
N ILE A 197 9.94 1.87 -0.77
CA ILE A 197 8.67 2.58 -0.66
C ILE A 197 7.63 1.63 -0.07
N LEU A 198 7.16 1.92 1.14
CA LEU A 198 5.96 1.30 1.69
C LEU A 198 4.76 2.21 1.41
N VAL A 199 3.76 1.69 0.69
CA VAL A 199 2.51 2.40 0.42
C VAL A 199 1.37 1.75 1.18
N GLY A 200 0.79 2.46 2.14
CA GLY A 200 -0.43 2.05 2.82
C GLY A 200 -1.63 2.79 2.30
N THR A 201 -2.68 2.08 1.87
CA THR A 201 -3.93 2.67 1.36
C THR A 201 -5.11 2.29 2.27
N ALA A 202 -5.76 3.29 2.85
CA ALA A 202 -7.05 3.14 3.52
C ALA A 202 -8.19 3.55 2.57
N LEU A 203 -9.09 2.61 2.27
CA LEU A 203 -10.27 2.83 1.43
C LEU A 203 -11.42 3.34 2.31
N VAL A 204 -11.59 4.67 2.39
CA VAL A 204 -12.56 5.30 3.31
C VAL A 204 -13.98 5.28 2.74
N SER A 205 -14.11 5.55 1.44
CA SER A 205 -15.36 5.47 0.70
C SER A 205 -15.10 5.09 -0.76
N GLU A 206 -16.14 4.93 -1.57
CA GLU A 206 -16.00 4.65 -3.00
C GLU A 206 -15.18 5.71 -3.75
N THR A 207 -15.15 6.94 -3.24
CA THR A 207 -14.52 8.11 -3.89
C THR A 207 -13.41 8.76 -3.07
N ASP A 208 -13.10 8.30 -1.87
CA ASP A 208 -12.06 8.89 -1.01
C ASP A 208 -11.13 7.81 -0.45
N TYR A 209 -9.87 7.85 -0.89
CA TYR A 209 -8.80 6.98 -0.42
C TYR A 209 -7.70 7.80 0.27
N ARG A 210 -7.18 7.30 1.38
CA ARG A 210 -6.08 7.93 2.11
C ARG A 210 -4.84 7.08 2.00
N CYS A 211 -3.76 7.68 1.51
CA CYS A 211 -2.51 7.00 1.26
C CYS A 211 -1.40 7.55 2.15
N TYR A 212 -0.57 6.63 2.62
CA TYR A 212 0.55 6.88 3.51
C TYR A 212 1.79 6.26 2.88
N ILE A 213 2.79 7.08 2.57
CA ILE A 213 4.05 6.61 2.02
C ILE A 213 5.13 6.70 3.08
N THR A 214 5.77 5.57 3.39
CA THR A 214 7.07 5.57 4.06
C THR A 214 8.15 5.31 3.03
N GLU A 215 8.98 6.31 2.80
CA GLU A 215 10.18 6.18 1.99
C GLU A 215 11.36 5.83 2.90
N VAL A 216 12.10 4.79 2.55
CA VAL A 216 13.27 4.32 3.28
C VAL A 216 14.49 4.45 2.36
N ALA A 217 15.42 5.30 2.75
CA ALA A 217 16.64 5.60 2.00
C ALA A 217 17.88 5.23 2.82
N LEU A 218 18.97 4.92 2.11
CA LEU A 218 20.28 4.52 2.65
C LEU A 218 21.25 5.70 2.60
#